data_AF-A0ABD1N2D7-F1
#
_entry.id   AF-A0ABD1N2D7-F1
#
_cell.length_a   1.000
_cell.length_b   1.000
_cell.length_c   1.000
_cell.angle_alpha   90.00
_cell.angle_beta   90.00
_cell.angle_gamma   90.00
#
_symmetry.space_group_name_H-M   'P 1'
#
loop_
_entity.id
_entity.type
_entity.pdbx_description
1 polymer ?
#
loop_
_entity_poly.entity_id
_entity_poly.type
_entity_poly.pdbx_seq_one_letter_code
_entity_poly.pdbx_strand_id
1 'polypeptide(L)'
;MKRLKQKFMIQFVDRNTKVFTLENCQSVEMYFNSQKIAKVRGKLAEKTPKVGEIVDGFVRKMDANAQEVDSRVGPERIITGRHGKHDERQRHTIQERKDKIYESVEESMDEESRVPTLQLHECVTVKHESKKHVSLHWSSSATSDMVPDSIVSLILNSNRNVPNIVDEVDAIKMEEEHKKKSERIVHALLVSLFGDVKVGENGKMIINVDGNVTVLDKESGEIESENEDLKERVRTAFRRIQKSVNSIPPPADF
;
A
#
# COMPACT_ATOMS: atom_id res chain seq x y z
N MET A 1 40.67 18.27 55.99
CA MET A 1 40.65 17.06 55.14
C MET A 1 41.78 16.05 55.43
N LYS A 2 43.05 16.46 55.66
CA LYS A 2 44.17 15.51 55.93
C LYS A 2 43.95 14.58 57.14
N ARG A 3 43.48 15.12 58.28
CA ARG A 3 43.17 14.33 59.49
C ARG A 3 42.04 13.31 59.27
N LEU A 4 41.10 13.62 58.38
CA LEU A 4 39.99 12.74 58.04
C LEU A 4 40.44 11.57 57.15
N LYS A 5 41.28 11.85 56.14
CA LYS A 5 41.91 10.83 55.30
C LYS A 5 42.69 9.82 56.15
N GLN A 6 43.48 10.30 57.11
CA GLN A 6 44.25 9.44 58.02
C GLN A 6 43.35 8.53 58.86
N LYS A 7 42.25 9.05 59.42
CA LYS A 7 41.29 8.22 60.15
C LYS A 7 40.65 7.14 59.28
N PHE A 8 40.27 7.46 58.04
CA PHE A 8 39.72 6.47 57.12
C PHE A 8 40.74 5.43 56.67
N MET A 9 42.00 5.83 56.44
CA MET A 9 43.07 4.86 56.16
C MET A 9 43.27 3.89 57.31
N ILE A 10 43.24 4.35 58.57
CA ILE A 10 43.36 3.50 59.76
C ILE A 10 42.13 2.58 59.92
N GLN A 11 40.93 3.09 59.67
CA GLN A 11 39.70 2.32 59.83
C GLN A 11 39.51 1.23 58.76
N PHE A 12 40.06 1.43 57.56
CA PHE A 12 39.89 0.54 56.42
C PHE A 12 41.20 -0.17 56.02
N VAL A 13 42.20 -0.26 56.90
CA VAL A 13 43.47 -0.99 56.63
C VAL A 13 43.21 -2.41 56.14
N ASP A 14 42.24 -3.10 56.75
CA ASP A 14 41.93 -4.49 56.43
C ASP A 14 40.97 -4.67 55.24
N ARG A 15 40.54 -3.57 54.63
CA ARG A 15 39.66 -3.58 53.44
C ARG A 15 40.46 -3.10 52.23
N ASN A 16 40.19 -3.65 51.05
CA ASN A 16 40.78 -3.18 49.79
C ASN A 16 40.17 -1.82 49.35
N THR A 17 40.25 -0.81 50.21
CA THR A 17 39.64 0.52 50.03
C THR A 17 40.73 1.56 49.82
N LYS A 18 40.74 2.21 48.65
CA LYS A 18 41.69 3.28 48.33
C LYS A 18 41.06 4.65 48.59
N VAL A 19 41.62 5.41 49.53
CA VAL A 19 41.10 6.73 49.92
C VAL A 19 41.89 7.84 49.24
N PHE A 20 41.22 8.67 48.44
CA PHE A 20 41.80 9.81 47.73
C PHE A 20 41.37 11.14 48.36
N THR A 21 42.19 12.17 48.25
CA THR A 21 41.83 13.54 48.59
C THR A 21 42.34 14.40 47.46
N LEU A 22 41.40 14.83 46.62
CA LEU A 22 41.69 15.51 45.36
C LEU A 22 41.63 17.01 45.55
N GLU A 23 42.48 17.69 44.79
CA GLU A 23 42.37 19.14 44.62
C GLU A 23 41.41 19.46 43.47
N ASN A 24 41.04 20.73 43.34
CA ASN A 24 40.18 21.18 42.25
C ASN A 24 40.82 20.83 40.90
N CYS A 25 40.01 20.35 39.96
CA CYS A 25 40.42 19.95 38.62
C CYS A 25 41.42 18.77 38.57
N GLN A 26 41.52 17.96 39.62
CA GLN A 26 42.29 16.71 39.60
C GLN A 26 41.40 15.52 39.20
N SER A 27 41.69 14.91 38.05
CA SER A 27 41.02 13.70 37.57
C SER A 27 41.44 12.46 38.34
N VAL A 28 40.51 11.53 38.57
CA VAL A 28 40.80 10.19 39.10
C VAL A 28 40.42 9.14 38.08
N GLU A 29 41.41 8.35 37.68
CA GLU A 29 41.22 7.21 36.80
C GLU A 29 40.98 5.95 37.64
N MET A 30 39.86 5.29 37.36
CA MET A 30 39.52 4.00 37.94
C MET A 30 39.33 3.00 36.82
N TYR A 31 40.13 1.94 36.85
CA TYR A 31 40.05 0.86 35.88
C TYR A 31 39.08 -0.21 36.39
N PHE A 32 37.97 -0.37 35.68
CA PHE A 32 37.01 -1.43 35.92
C PHE A 32 37.12 -2.46 34.81
N ASN A 33 37.48 -3.70 35.17
CA ASN A 33 37.40 -4.80 34.23
C ASN A 33 35.94 -5.23 34.10
N SER A 34 35.24 -4.72 33.08
CA SER A 34 33.88 -5.13 32.78
C SER A 34 33.90 -6.38 31.91
N GLN A 35 33.34 -7.49 32.42
CA GLN A 35 32.99 -8.61 31.58
C GLN A 35 31.71 -8.25 30.80
N LYS A 36 31.75 -8.35 29.47
CA LYS A 36 30.53 -8.22 28.65
C LYS A 36 29.81 -9.56 28.67
N ILE A 37 28.54 -9.53 29.05
CA ILE A 37 27.71 -10.74 29.13
C ILE A 37 26.76 -10.71 27.94
N ALA A 38 26.86 -11.75 27.11
CA ALA A 38 25.91 -12.00 26.03
C ALA A 38 24.91 -13.07 26.49
N LYS A 39 23.63 -12.73 26.49
CA LYS A 39 22.53 -13.65 26.76
C LYS A 39 22.04 -14.23 25.45
N VAL A 40 21.96 -15.54 25.37
CA VAL A 40 21.47 -16.24 24.18
C VAL A 40 19.96 -16.46 24.33
N ARG A 41 19.20 -16.25 23.26
CA ARG A 41 17.75 -16.50 23.18
C ARG A 41 17.39 -17.37 21.98
N GLY A 42 16.15 -17.87 21.98
CA GLY A 42 15.60 -18.66 20.88
C GLY A 42 16.23 -20.04 20.76
N LYS A 43 16.31 -20.56 19.52
CA LYS A 43 16.84 -21.90 19.22
C LYS A 43 18.30 -22.08 19.66
N LEU A 44 19.09 -21.00 19.67
CA LEU A 44 20.48 -21.03 20.15
C LEU A 44 20.57 -21.29 21.67
N ALA A 45 19.49 -21.04 22.43
CA ALA A 45 19.45 -21.30 23.87
C ALA A 45 19.03 -22.74 24.20
N GLU A 46 18.58 -23.54 23.22
CA GLU A 46 18.17 -24.93 23.44
C GLU A 46 19.36 -25.83 23.84
N LYS A 47 20.55 -25.53 23.32
CA LYS A 47 21.78 -26.26 23.63
C LYS A 47 22.79 -25.34 24.29
N THR A 48 23.18 -25.66 25.53
CA THR A 48 24.27 -24.95 26.21
C THR A 48 25.58 -25.18 25.45
N PRO A 49 26.24 -24.13 24.92
CA PRO A 49 27.48 -24.29 24.17
C PRO A 49 28.62 -24.72 25.08
N LYS A 50 29.53 -25.55 24.57
CA LYS A 50 30.75 -25.95 25.29
C LYS A 50 31.86 -24.92 25.11
N VAL A 51 32.81 -24.90 26.04
CA VAL A 51 33.99 -24.02 25.95
C VAL A 51 34.76 -24.36 24.67
N GLY A 52 34.90 -23.38 23.77
CA GLY A 52 35.55 -23.54 22.47
C GLY A 52 34.61 -23.81 21.29
N GLU A 53 33.30 -23.96 21.53
CA GLU A 53 32.29 -24.06 20.47
C GLU A 53 31.99 -22.67 19.90
N ILE A 54 31.96 -22.56 18.56
CA ILE A 54 31.65 -21.30 17.88
C ILE A 54 30.13 -21.12 17.88
N VAL A 55 29.68 -19.98 18.38
CA VAL A 55 28.27 -19.58 18.35
C VAL A 55 28.09 -18.51 17.26
N ASP A 56 27.18 -18.75 16.33
CA ASP A 56 26.91 -17.89 15.18
C ASP A 56 25.45 -17.38 15.23
N GLY A 57 25.27 -16.07 15.08
CA GLY A 57 23.97 -15.42 15.27
C GLY A 57 24.04 -13.90 15.20
N PHE A 58 22.87 -13.26 15.28
CA PHE A 58 22.75 -11.81 15.34
C PHE A 58 22.89 -11.33 16.77
N VAL A 59 23.75 -10.33 17.00
CA VAL A 59 23.97 -9.73 18.31
C VAL A 59 23.31 -8.36 18.38
N ARG A 60 22.32 -8.22 19.25
CA ARG A 60 21.73 -6.92 19.61
C ARG A 60 22.41 -6.38 20.87
N LYS A 61 22.97 -5.17 20.78
CA LYS A 61 23.44 -4.44 21.96
C LYS A 61 22.23 -3.81 22.65
N MET A 62 21.87 -4.29 23.84
CA MET A 62 20.87 -3.64 24.69
C MET A 62 21.51 -2.48 25.45
N ASP A 63 22.53 -2.81 26.25
CA ASP A 63 23.16 -1.86 27.18
C ASP A 63 24.70 -1.93 27.09
N ALA A 64 25.40 -1.12 27.89
CA ALA A 64 26.86 -1.11 27.94
C ALA A 64 27.48 -2.49 28.27
N ASN A 65 26.79 -3.30 29.09
CA ASN A 65 27.29 -4.57 29.60
C ASN A 65 26.52 -5.80 29.10
N ALA A 66 25.37 -5.62 28.44
CA ALA A 66 24.46 -6.69 28.07
C ALA A 66 24.23 -6.73 26.55
N GLN A 67 24.44 -7.90 25.98
CA GLN A 67 24.15 -8.21 24.58
C GLN A 67 23.16 -9.37 24.52
N GLU A 68 22.31 -9.40 23.50
CA GLU A 68 21.38 -10.48 23.23
C GLU A 68 21.76 -11.13 21.90
N VAL A 69 21.91 -12.45 21.88
CA VAL A 69 22.29 -13.23 20.68
C VAL A 69 21.12 -14.11 20.29
N ASP A 70 20.70 -13.98 19.03
CA ASP A 70 19.64 -14.79 18.45
C ASP A 70 20.09 -15.49 17.16
N SER A 71 19.42 -16.59 16.85
CA SER A 71 19.69 -17.45 15.69
C SER A 71 19.43 -16.70 14.38
N ARG A 72 20.08 -17.15 13.30
CA ARG A 72 19.94 -16.57 11.95
C ARG A 72 18.55 -16.77 11.32
N VAL A 73 17.62 -17.44 12.00
CA VAL A 73 16.24 -17.51 11.57
C VAL A 73 15.70 -16.09 11.73
N GLY A 74 15.59 -15.36 10.61
CA GLY A 74 15.07 -14.00 10.60
C GLY A 74 13.73 -13.93 11.33
N PRO A 75 13.36 -12.78 11.91
CA PRO A 75 12.09 -12.66 12.58
C PRO A 75 10.98 -12.96 11.58
N GLU A 76 10.31 -14.09 11.74
CA GLU A 76 8.98 -14.29 11.16
C GLU A 76 8.12 -13.18 11.75
N ARG A 77 7.82 -12.15 10.94
CA ARG A 77 6.95 -11.06 11.36
C ARG A 77 5.53 -11.55 11.12
N ILE A 78 4.91 -12.02 12.20
CA ILE A 78 3.48 -12.28 12.22
C ILE A 78 2.79 -10.95 12.47
N ILE A 79 2.24 -10.33 11.42
CA ILE A 79 1.32 -9.21 11.59
C ILE A 79 -0.11 -9.73 11.47
N THR A 80 -0.72 -9.97 12.62
CA THR A 80 -2.15 -10.28 12.72
C THR A 80 -2.95 -9.00 12.51
N GLY A 81 -3.28 -8.69 11.24
CA GLY A 81 -4.11 -7.56 10.87
C GLY A 81 -5.58 -7.77 11.26
N ARG A 82 -6.05 -7.18 12.36
CA ARG A 82 -7.47 -7.18 12.71
C ARG A 82 -8.20 -6.08 11.93
N HIS A 83 -8.68 -6.38 10.72
CA HIS A 83 -9.47 -5.45 9.93
C HIS A 83 -10.94 -5.86 9.88
N GLY A 84 -11.82 -5.00 10.42
CA GLY A 84 -13.24 -5.29 10.64
C GLY A 84 -14.08 -5.38 9.36
N LYS A 85 -15.14 -6.20 9.45
CA LYS A 85 -16.21 -6.44 8.45
C LYS A 85 -15.70 -6.54 7.00
N HIS A 86 -15.13 -7.69 6.66
CA HIS A 86 -15.03 -8.11 5.27
C HIS A 86 -16.40 -8.61 4.79
N ASP A 87 -16.83 -8.14 3.63
CA ASP A 87 -17.97 -8.68 2.88
C ASP A 87 -17.45 -9.75 1.90
N GLU A 88 -18.27 -10.74 1.54
CA GLU A 88 -17.88 -11.86 0.65
C GLU A 88 -17.35 -11.38 -0.70
N ARG A 89 -17.80 -10.20 -1.13
CA ARG A 89 -17.34 -9.49 -2.34
C ARG A 89 -15.83 -9.18 -2.33
N GLN A 90 -15.24 -8.92 -1.16
CA GLN A 90 -13.83 -8.55 -1.03
C GLN A 90 -12.90 -9.76 -1.09
N ARG A 91 -13.38 -10.95 -0.70
CA ARG A 91 -12.65 -12.22 -0.95
C ARG A 91 -12.51 -12.46 -2.45
N HIS A 92 -13.58 -12.22 -3.21
CA HIS A 92 -13.55 -12.36 -4.67
C HIS A 92 -12.59 -11.38 -5.33
N THR A 93 -12.61 -10.10 -4.92
CA THR A 93 -11.67 -9.10 -5.46
C THR A 93 -10.22 -9.47 -5.20
N ILE A 94 -9.88 -9.90 -3.98
CA ILE A 94 -8.51 -10.32 -3.67
C ILE A 94 -8.18 -11.57 -4.49
N GLN A 95 -9.11 -12.53 -4.63
CA GLN A 95 -8.90 -13.73 -5.43
C GLN A 95 -8.66 -13.43 -6.92
N GLU A 96 -9.48 -12.59 -7.55
CA GLU A 96 -9.35 -12.18 -8.95
C GLU A 96 -8.10 -11.33 -9.20
N ARG A 97 -7.66 -10.56 -8.21
CA ARG A 97 -6.51 -9.66 -8.34
C ARG A 97 -5.18 -10.36 -8.11
N LYS A 98 -5.18 -11.52 -7.45
CA LYS A 98 -3.97 -12.25 -7.09
C LYS A 98 -3.22 -12.71 -8.34
N ASP A 99 -3.92 -13.34 -9.27
CA ASP A 99 -3.31 -13.86 -10.51
C ASP A 99 -2.83 -12.75 -11.46
N LYS A 100 -3.31 -11.51 -11.25
CA LYS A 100 -2.94 -10.33 -12.06
C LYS A 100 -1.79 -9.52 -11.47
N ILE A 101 -1.60 -9.55 -10.15
CA ILE A 101 -0.57 -8.76 -9.45
C ILE A 101 0.62 -9.64 -9.04
N TYR A 102 0.37 -10.90 -8.72
CA TYR A 102 1.36 -11.84 -8.21
C TYR A 102 1.50 -13.03 -9.15
N GLU A 103 2.73 -13.30 -9.58
CA GLU A 103 3.05 -14.35 -10.54
C GLU A 103 2.89 -15.76 -9.97
N SER A 104 3.03 -15.94 -8.65
CA SER A 104 2.81 -17.22 -7.97
C SER A 104 1.83 -17.09 -6.80
N VAL A 105 0.70 -17.78 -6.94
CA VAL A 105 -0.39 -17.83 -5.97
C VAL A 105 -0.74 -19.30 -5.76
N GLU A 106 -0.48 -19.82 -4.58
CA GLU A 106 -0.84 -21.20 -4.22
C GLU A 106 -1.97 -21.20 -3.19
N GLU A 107 -3.05 -21.88 -3.52
CA GLU A 107 -4.15 -22.15 -2.59
C GLU A 107 -3.86 -23.41 -1.81
N SER A 108 -3.88 -23.31 -0.49
CA SER A 108 -3.75 -24.45 0.41
C SER A 108 -4.79 -24.39 1.52
N MET A 109 -5.10 -25.55 2.07
CA MET A 109 -5.88 -25.64 3.30
C MET A 109 -4.88 -25.89 4.43
N ASP A 110 -4.95 -25.06 5.48
CA ASP A 110 -4.13 -25.29 6.65
C ASP A 110 -4.58 -26.59 7.34
N GLU A 111 -3.75 -27.63 7.32
CA GLU A 111 -4.06 -28.98 7.83
C GLU A 111 -4.48 -28.96 9.32
N GLU A 112 -3.98 -27.98 10.09
CA GLU A 112 -4.23 -27.84 11.52
C GLU A 112 -5.48 -27.00 11.83
N SER A 113 -5.74 -25.95 11.04
CA SER A 113 -6.80 -24.97 11.32
C SER A 113 -8.06 -25.14 10.46
N ARG A 114 -8.00 -25.92 9.37
CA ARG A 114 -9.02 -26.04 8.31
C ARG A 114 -9.44 -24.69 7.70
N VAL A 115 -8.55 -23.71 7.75
CA VAL A 115 -8.79 -22.35 7.24
C VAL A 115 -8.23 -22.24 5.80
N PRO A 116 -8.98 -21.63 4.85
CA PRO A 116 -8.46 -21.38 3.51
C PRO A 116 -7.28 -20.42 3.60
N THR A 117 -6.15 -20.88 3.07
CA THR A 117 -4.85 -20.21 3.12
C THR A 117 -4.36 -19.95 1.70
N LEU A 118 -3.82 -18.77 1.48
CA LEU A 118 -3.30 -18.35 0.18
C LEU A 118 -1.84 -17.95 0.36
N GLN A 119 -0.94 -18.67 -0.29
CA GLN A 119 0.48 -18.36 -0.33
C GLN A 119 0.77 -17.52 -1.58
N LEU A 120 1.39 -16.37 -1.37
CA LEU A 120 1.70 -15.37 -2.38
C LEU A 120 3.21 -15.23 -2.47
N HIS A 121 3.74 -15.38 -3.68
CA HIS A 121 5.16 -15.18 -4.00
C HIS A 121 6.10 -16.02 -3.11
N GLU A 122 5.64 -17.20 -2.66
CA GLU A 122 6.29 -18.09 -1.68
C GLU A 122 6.70 -17.45 -0.33
N CYS A 123 6.48 -16.14 -0.15
CA CYS A 123 7.00 -15.35 0.95
C CYS A 123 5.90 -14.91 1.93
N VAL A 124 4.65 -14.82 1.46
CA VAL A 124 3.52 -14.30 2.25
C VAL A 124 2.38 -15.29 2.27
N THR A 125 1.91 -15.64 3.46
CA THR A 125 0.79 -16.53 3.70
C THR A 125 -0.39 -15.74 4.27
N VAL A 126 -1.50 -15.71 3.53
CA VAL A 126 -2.75 -15.05 3.91
C VAL A 126 -3.73 -16.10 4.41
N LYS A 127 -4.09 -16.06 5.69
CA LYS A 127 -5.08 -16.96 6.31
C LYS A 127 -6.38 -16.21 6.57
N HIS A 128 -7.51 -16.79 6.14
CA HIS A 128 -8.84 -16.20 6.36
C HIS A 128 -9.52 -16.83 7.58
N GLU A 129 -9.07 -16.48 8.80
CA GLU A 129 -9.56 -17.07 10.05
C GLU A 129 -11.06 -16.90 10.28
N SER A 130 -11.68 -15.82 9.77
CA SER A 130 -13.14 -15.65 9.79
C SER A 130 -13.62 -14.68 8.71
N LYS A 131 -14.95 -14.54 8.55
CA LYS A 131 -15.56 -13.52 7.66
C LYS A 131 -15.08 -12.09 7.95
N LYS A 132 -14.49 -11.82 9.12
CA LYS A 132 -14.00 -10.48 9.52
C LYS A 132 -12.55 -10.50 9.97
N HIS A 133 -11.82 -11.59 9.73
CA HIS A 133 -10.44 -11.68 10.16
C HIS A 133 -9.59 -12.32 9.08
N VAL A 134 -8.59 -11.55 8.64
CA VAL A 134 -7.53 -11.99 7.74
C VAL A 134 -6.22 -11.81 8.48
N SER A 135 -5.41 -12.85 8.57
CA SER A 135 -4.07 -12.81 9.13
C SER A 135 -3.04 -12.98 8.02
N LEU A 136 -1.98 -12.16 8.07
CA LEU A 136 -0.86 -12.22 7.14
C LEU A 136 0.38 -12.68 7.90
N HIS A 137 1.05 -13.69 7.34
CA HIS A 137 2.28 -14.25 7.88
C HIS A 137 3.35 -14.15 6.80
N TRP A 138 4.51 -13.59 7.10
CA TRP A 138 5.63 -13.56 6.16
C TRP A 138 6.97 -13.57 6.88
N SER A 139 8.00 -14.01 6.16
CA SER A 139 9.39 -13.84 6.56
C SER A 139 9.85 -12.44 6.13
N SER A 140 10.25 -11.60 7.07
CA SER A 140 10.65 -10.21 6.77
C SER A 140 12.02 -10.17 6.12
N SER A 141 12.10 -9.53 4.95
CA SER A 141 13.33 -9.28 4.19
C SER A 141 13.17 -7.98 3.40
N ALA A 142 14.29 -7.40 2.96
CA ALA A 142 14.27 -6.14 2.21
C ALA A 142 13.42 -6.21 0.92
N THR A 143 13.26 -7.40 0.34
CA THR A 143 12.46 -7.63 -0.88
C THR A 143 11.05 -8.11 -0.56
N SER A 144 10.86 -8.93 0.49
CA SER A 144 9.56 -9.51 0.82
C SER A 144 8.62 -8.53 1.51
N ASP A 145 9.12 -7.49 2.21
CA ASP A 145 8.26 -6.56 2.96
C ASP A 145 7.33 -5.71 2.05
N MET A 146 7.66 -5.57 0.76
CA MET A 146 6.82 -4.85 -0.21
C MET A 146 5.51 -5.59 -0.54
N VAL A 147 5.51 -6.92 -0.45
CA VAL A 147 4.37 -7.77 -0.84
C VAL A 147 3.23 -7.67 0.20
N PRO A 148 3.47 -7.82 1.52
CA PRO A 148 2.46 -7.58 2.55
C PRO A 148 1.88 -6.17 2.51
N ASP A 149 2.71 -5.14 2.28
CA ASP A 149 2.25 -3.74 2.22
C ASP A 149 1.25 -3.51 1.08
N SER A 150 1.50 -4.12 -0.08
CA SER A 150 0.57 -4.11 -1.21
C SER A 150 -0.74 -4.84 -0.90
N ILE A 151 -0.69 -6.01 -0.24
CA ILE A 151 -1.89 -6.76 0.14
C ILE A 151 -2.72 -5.99 1.18
N VAL A 152 -2.08 -5.41 2.19
CA VAL A 152 -2.75 -4.56 3.18
C VAL A 152 -3.41 -3.36 2.50
N SER A 153 -2.71 -2.73 1.55
CA SER A 153 -3.26 -1.62 0.77
C SER A 153 -4.48 -2.04 -0.06
N LEU A 154 -4.45 -3.22 -0.70
CA LEU A 154 -5.60 -3.79 -1.41
C LEU A 154 -6.77 -4.04 -0.46
N ILE A 155 -6.53 -4.64 0.70
CA ILE A 155 -7.56 -4.90 1.71
C ILE A 155 -8.21 -3.59 2.19
N LEU A 156 -7.40 -2.59 2.54
CA LEU A 156 -7.88 -1.28 3.01
C LEU A 156 -8.63 -0.52 1.92
N ASN A 157 -8.15 -0.60 0.68
CA ASN A 157 -8.75 0.09 -0.45
C ASN A 157 -9.97 -0.64 -1.02
N SER A 158 -10.15 -1.94 -0.76
CA SER A 158 -11.33 -2.70 -1.21
C SER A 158 -12.67 -2.18 -0.66
N ASN A 159 -12.63 -1.29 0.34
CA ASN A 159 -13.83 -0.64 0.91
C ASN A 159 -14.08 0.77 0.34
N ARG A 160 -13.07 1.36 -0.33
CA ARG A 160 -13.21 2.58 -1.12
C ARG A 160 -13.51 2.11 -2.54
N ASN A 161 -14.49 2.67 -3.22
CA ASN A 161 -14.66 2.37 -4.65
C ASN A 161 -13.38 2.80 -5.39
N VAL A 162 -12.45 1.87 -5.65
CA VAL A 162 -11.24 2.11 -6.45
C VAL A 162 -11.58 1.76 -7.90
N PRO A 163 -11.10 2.54 -8.89
CA PRO A 163 -11.42 2.30 -10.29
C PRO A 163 -11.04 0.85 -10.67
N ASN A 164 -11.96 0.18 -11.36
CA ASN A 164 -11.67 -1.09 -12.01
C ASN A 164 -10.42 -0.90 -12.86
N ILE A 165 -9.35 -1.64 -12.57
CA ILE A 165 -8.28 -1.82 -13.54
C ILE A 165 -8.89 -2.78 -14.55
N VAL A 166 -9.24 -2.24 -15.69
CA VAL A 166 -10.11 -2.83 -16.69
C VAL A 166 -9.30 -3.83 -17.51
N ASP A 167 -9.79 -5.06 -17.65
CA ASP A 167 -9.26 -6.02 -18.62
C ASP A 167 -9.42 -5.48 -20.04
N GLU A 168 -8.53 -5.81 -20.99
CA GLU A 168 -8.60 -5.33 -22.40
C GLU A 168 -9.98 -5.59 -23.03
N VAL A 169 -10.66 -6.68 -22.65
CA VAL A 169 -12.00 -7.05 -23.16
C VAL A 169 -13.10 -6.18 -22.53
N ASP A 170 -12.93 -5.73 -21.29
CA ASP A 170 -13.85 -4.81 -20.63
C ASP A 170 -13.51 -3.35 -20.94
N ALA A 171 -12.28 -3.04 -21.37
CA ALA A 171 -11.89 -1.72 -21.83
C ALA A 171 -12.65 -1.34 -23.10
N ILE A 172 -12.81 -2.30 -24.04
CA ILE A 172 -13.62 -2.11 -25.26
C ILE A 172 -15.10 -1.89 -24.92
N LYS A 173 -15.65 -2.66 -23.96
CA LYS A 173 -17.04 -2.47 -23.51
C LYS A 173 -17.25 -1.15 -22.78
N MET A 174 -16.29 -0.75 -21.95
CA MET A 174 -16.32 0.54 -21.26
C MET A 174 -16.13 1.71 -22.22
N GLU A 175 -15.30 1.58 -23.26
CA GLU A 175 -15.11 2.59 -24.29
C GLU A 175 -16.39 2.75 -25.13
N GLU A 176 -17.06 1.66 -25.49
CA GLU A 176 -18.41 1.72 -26.08
C GLU A 176 -19.44 2.38 -25.15
N GLU A 177 -19.41 2.07 -23.85
CA GLU A 177 -20.31 2.70 -22.89
C GLU A 177 -20.01 4.19 -22.71
N HIS A 178 -18.73 4.58 -22.69
CA HIS A 178 -18.31 5.98 -22.64
C HIS A 178 -18.69 6.73 -23.91
N LYS A 179 -18.61 6.09 -25.08
CA LYS A 179 -19.11 6.62 -26.34
C LYS A 179 -20.62 6.81 -26.30
N LYS A 180 -21.38 5.83 -25.82
CA LYS A 180 -22.85 5.94 -25.66
C LYS A 180 -23.25 6.98 -24.61
N LYS A 181 -22.50 7.11 -23.51
CA LYS A 181 -22.74 8.13 -22.45
C LYS A 181 -22.41 9.54 -22.96
N SER A 182 -21.30 9.72 -23.67
CA SER A 182 -20.96 11.00 -24.28
C SER A 182 -21.99 11.42 -25.33
N GLU A 183 -22.46 10.51 -26.18
CA GLU A 183 -23.55 10.78 -27.13
C GLU A 183 -24.83 11.28 -26.45
N ARG A 184 -25.21 10.65 -25.32
CA ARG A 184 -26.37 11.09 -24.52
C ARG A 184 -26.19 12.47 -23.91
N ILE A 185 -24.98 12.79 -23.45
CA ILE A 185 -24.65 14.11 -22.89
C ILE A 185 -24.70 15.19 -23.98
N VAL A 186 -24.13 14.91 -25.16
CA VAL A 186 -24.20 15.82 -26.31
C VAL A 186 -25.65 16.12 -26.68
N HIS A 187 -26.49 15.07 -26.78
CA HIS A 187 -27.91 15.23 -27.07
C HIS A 187 -28.63 16.08 -26.00
N ALA A 188 -28.43 15.78 -24.71
CA ALA A 188 -29.06 16.52 -23.62
C ALA A 188 -28.65 18.02 -23.60
N LEU A 189 -27.38 18.32 -23.90
CA LEU A 189 -26.89 19.70 -23.97
C LEU A 189 -27.46 20.45 -25.18
N LEU A 190 -27.61 19.79 -26.33
CA LEU A 190 -28.24 20.39 -27.51
C LEU A 190 -29.73 20.66 -27.27
N VAL A 191 -30.46 19.71 -26.65
CA VAL A 191 -31.84 19.91 -26.18
C VAL A 191 -31.92 21.10 -25.21
N SER A 192 -30.99 21.21 -24.27
CA SER A 192 -30.97 22.33 -23.32
C SER A 192 -30.71 23.69 -23.97
N LEU A 193 -29.97 23.76 -25.09
CA LEU A 193 -29.60 25.00 -25.76
C LEU A 193 -30.61 25.43 -26.82
N PHE A 194 -31.23 24.48 -27.52
CA PHE A 194 -32.06 24.72 -28.70
C PHE A 194 -33.50 24.20 -28.56
N GLY A 195 -33.82 23.44 -27.51
CA GLY A 195 -35.16 22.95 -27.24
C GLY A 195 -35.49 21.69 -28.03
N ASP A 196 -35.99 21.82 -29.26
CA ASP A 196 -36.47 20.69 -30.07
C ASP A 196 -35.32 20.08 -30.89
N VAL A 197 -34.74 19.01 -30.34
CA VAL A 197 -33.69 18.22 -31.01
C VAL A 197 -34.16 16.77 -31.13
N LYS A 198 -34.22 16.28 -32.37
CA LYS A 198 -34.62 14.92 -32.69
C LYS A 198 -33.45 14.13 -33.25
N VAL A 199 -33.35 12.87 -32.86
CA VAL A 199 -32.37 11.94 -33.44
C VAL A 199 -32.93 11.43 -34.77
N GLY A 200 -32.27 11.76 -35.87
CA GLY A 200 -32.58 11.27 -37.21
C GLY A 200 -31.91 9.94 -37.53
N GLU A 201 -32.21 9.40 -38.70
CA GLU A 201 -31.56 8.19 -39.22
C GLU A 201 -30.07 8.46 -39.51
N ASN A 202 -29.21 7.45 -39.29
CA ASN A 202 -27.77 7.48 -39.56
C ASN A 202 -26.92 8.45 -38.70
N GLY A 203 -27.34 8.76 -37.47
CA GLY A 203 -26.52 9.56 -36.55
C GLY A 203 -26.58 11.08 -36.79
N LYS A 204 -27.49 11.53 -37.66
CA LYS A 204 -27.79 12.96 -37.83
C LYS A 204 -28.75 13.43 -36.72
N MET A 205 -28.53 14.63 -36.19
CA MET A 205 -29.41 15.30 -35.24
C MET A 205 -30.13 16.44 -35.94
N ILE A 206 -31.46 16.46 -35.83
CA ILE A 206 -32.32 17.47 -36.43
C ILE A 206 -32.71 18.46 -35.33
N ILE A 207 -32.27 19.71 -35.46
CA ILE A 207 -32.52 20.79 -34.52
C ILE A 207 -33.53 21.74 -35.15
N ASN A 208 -34.65 21.98 -34.46
CA ASN A 208 -35.68 22.91 -34.90
C ASN A 208 -35.77 24.10 -33.93
N VAL A 209 -35.51 25.30 -34.44
CA VAL A 209 -35.63 26.54 -33.68
C VAL A 209 -36.50 27.51 -34.48
N ASP A 210 -37.66 27.85 -33.93
CA ASP A 210 -38.59 28.82 -34.49
C ASP A 210 -38.97 28.55 -35.97
N GLY A 211 -39.07 27.28 -36.36
CA GLY A 211 -39.42 26.85 -37.72
C GLY A 211 -38.22 26.71 -38.68
N ASN A 212 -37.01 27.07 -38.24
CA ASN A 212 -35.78 26.82 -38.99
C ASN A 212 -35.19 25.47 -38.59
N VAL A 213 -35.09 24.57 -39.56
CA VAL A 213 -34.56 23.22 -39.37
C VAL A 213 -33.09 23.17 -39.74
N THR A 214 -32.29 22.60 -38.85
CA THR A 214 -30.85 22.41 -39.04
C THR A 214 -30.48 20.95 -38.79
N VAL A 215 -29.77 20.34 -39.72
CA VAL A 215 -29.31 18.96 -39.64
C VAL A 215 -27.83 18.95 -39.32
N LEU A 216 -27.46 18.33 -38.20
CA LEU A 216 -26.09 18.19 -37.72
C LEU A 216 -25.67 16.73 -37.85
N ASP A 217 -24.57 16.47 -38.55
CA ASP A 217 -23.91 15.17 -38.52
C ASP A 217 -22.98 15.07 -37.30
N LYS A 218 -23.22 14.05 -36.46
CA LYS A 218 -22.47 13.84 -35.21
C LYS A 218 -21.00 13.46 -35.45
N GLU A 219 -20.68 12.81 -36.57
CA GLU A 219 -19.35 12.25 -36.84
C GLU A 219 -18.48 13.25 -37.61
N SER A 220 -19.01 13.83 -38.68
CA SER A 220 -18.30 14.82 -39.50
C SER A 220 -18.34 16.24 -38.90
N GLY A 221 -19.34 16.55 -38.07
CA GLY A 221 -19.59 17.91 -37.59
C GLY A 221 -20.09 18.85 -38.69
N GLU A 222 -20.54 18.31 -39.81
CA GLU A 222 -21.19 19.07 -40.88
C GLU A 222 -22.60 19.49 -40.46
N ILE A 223 -22.97 20.72 -40.85
CA ILE A 223 -24.24 21.34 -40.50
C ILE A 223 -24.91 21.85 -41.78
N GLU A 224 -26.05 21.27 -42.09
CA GLU A 224 -26.93 21.66 -43.20
C GLU A 224 -28.06 22.51 -42.60
N SER A 225 -28.14 23.78 -42.98
CA SER A 225 -29.20 24.69 -42.56
C SER A 225 -29.49 25.69 -43.67
N GLU A 226 -30.76 26.06 -43.83
CA GLU A 226 -31.19 27.16 -44.70
C GLU A 226 -30.87 28.53 -44.10
N ASN A 227 -30.64 28.60 -42.78
CA ASN A 227 -30.36 29.82 -42.04
C ASN A 227 -28.90 29.86 -41.56
N GLU A 228 -28.10 30.74 -42.14
CA GLU A 228 -26.66 30.87 -41.81
C GLU A 228 -26.42 31.32 -40.35
N ASP A 229 -27.29 32.16 -39.77
CA ASP A 229 -27.14 32.60 -38.37
C ASP A 229 -27.35 31.42 -37.40
N LEU A 230 -28.34 30.57 -37.68
CA LEU A 230 -28.61 29.37 -36.89
C LEU A 230 -27.48 28.34 -37.06
N LYS A 231 -26.96 28.20 -38.28
CA LYS A 231 -25.83 27.32 -38.61
C LYS A 231 -24.58 27.68 -37.84
N GLU A 232 -24.19 28.94 -37.79
CA GLU A 232 -23.01 29.38 -37.01
C GLU A 232 -23.20 29.18 -35.50
N ARG A 233 -24.41 29.42 -34.99
CA ARG A 233 -24.74 29.20 -33.57
C ARG A 233 -24.65 27.73 -33.17
N VAL A 234 -25.24 26.84 -33.98
CA VAL A 234 -25.17 25.38 -33.76
C VAL A 234 -23.72 24.90 -33.88
N ARG A 235 -22.95 25.39 -34.86
CA ARG A 235 -21.53 25.04 -35.04
C ARG A 235 -20.69 25.41 -33.83
N THR A 236 -20.88 26.61 -33.31
CA THR A 236 -20.13 27.12 -32.15
C THR A 236 -20.51 26.36 -30.89
N ALA A 237 -21.80 26.09 -30.68
CA ALA A 237 -22.28 25.30 -29.54
C ALA A 237 -21.75 23.87 -29.59
N PHE A 238 -21.85 23.19 -30.74
CA PHE A 238 -21.38 21.81 -30.91
C PHE A 238 -19.87 21.68 -30.68
N ARG A 239 -19.06 22.61 -31.23
CA ARG A 239 -17.61 22.63 -30.99
C ARG A 239 -17.26 22.82 -29.51
N ARG A 240 -18.01 23.65 -28.78
CA ARG A 240 -17.81 23.84 -27.32
C ARG A 240 -18.18 22.58 -26.55
N ILE A 241 -19.30 21.96 -26.89
CA ILE A 241 -19.76 20.72 -26.26
C ILE A 241 -18.74 19.60 -26.49
N GLN A 242 -18.28 19.39 -27.73
CA GLN A 242 -17.26 18.38 -28.03
C GLN A 242 -15.96 18.60 -27.26
N LYS A 243 -15.48 19.85 -27.18
CA LYS A 243 -14.27 20.18 -26.40
C LYS A 243 -14.44 19.89 -24.90
N SER A 244 -15.63 20.12 -24.35
CA SER A 244 -15.92 19.85 -22.94
C SER A 244 -16.12 18.36 -22.65
N VAL A 245 -16.66 17.60 -23.60
CA VAL A 245 -16.95 16.17 -23.44
C VAL A 245 -15.69 15.30 -23.65
N ASN A 246 -14.77 15.72 -24.53
CA ASN A 246 -13.54 14.97 -24.85
C ASN A 246 -12.31 15.39 -24.04
N SER A 247 -12.49 16.10 -22.92
CA SER A 247 -11.36 16.58 -22.11
C SER A 247 -10.82 15.46 -21.22
N ILE A 248 -9.77 14.78 -21.70
CA ILE A 248 -8.49 14.44 -21.05
C ILE A 248 -7.75 13.54 -22.06
N PRO A 249 -6.71 14.03 -22.77
CA PRO A 249 -5.76 13.13 -23.42
C PRO A 249 -5.06 12.31 -22.32
N PRO A 250 -4.83 11.00 -22.52
CA PRO A 250 -3.99 10.24 -21.60
C PRO A 250 -2.62 10.94 -21.50
N PRO A 251 -1.98 10.91 -20.32
CA PRO A 251 -0.65 11.50 -20.16
C PRO A 251 0.28 10.89 -21.21
N ALA A 252 0.97 11.76 -21.96
CA ALA A 252 1.98 11.32 -22.92
C ALA A 252 3.05 10.54 -22.17
N ASP A 253 3.26 9.29 -22.59
CA ASP A 253 4.34 8.44 -22.09
C ASP A 253 5.68 9.19 -22.27
N PHE A 254 6.40 9.39 -21.15
CA PHE A 254 7.78 9.86 -21.10
C PHE A 254 8.68 8.71 -20.68
#